data_AF-A0A0P9LTA1-F1
#
_entry.id   AF-A0A0P9LTA1-F1
#
_cell.length_a   1.000
_cell.length_b   1.000
_cell.length_c   1.000
_cell.angle_alpha   90.00
_cell.angle_beta   90.00
_cell.angle_gamma   90.00
#
_symmetry.space_group_name_H-M   'P 1'
#
loop_
_entity.id
_entity.type
_entity.pdbx_description
1 polymer ?
#
loop_
_entity_poly.entity_id
_entity_poly.type
_entity_poly.pdbx_seq_one_letter_code
_entity_poly.pdbx_strand_id
1 'polypeptide(L)' 'MIDPNVVTLTVDEHDYAGWKSVEISAGIERQARSFDVSIT' A
#
# COMPACT_ATOMS: atom_id res chain seq x y z
N MET A 1 -18.55 -1.87 10.43
CA MET A 1 -17.30 -2.62 10.66
C MET A 1 -16.38 -2.29 9.49
N ILE A 2 -15.17 -1.77 9.74
CA ILE A 2 -14.19 -1.53 8.68
C ILE A 2 -13.69 -2.89 8.22
N ASP A 3 -13.64 -3.12 6.90
CA ASP A 3 -13.06 -4.35 6.35
C ASP A 3 -11.56 -4.40 6.72
N PRO A 4 -11.10 -5.48 7.39
CA PRO A 4 -9.72 -5.56 7.88
C PRO A 4 -8.67 -5.63 6.76
N ASN A 5 -9.08 -5.81 5.51
CA ASN A 5 -8.17 -5.94 4.36
C ASN A 5 -8.08 -4.66 3.52
N VAL A 6 -8.70 -3.56 3.93
CA VAL A 6 -8.55 -2.27 3.23
C VAL A 6 -7.11 -1.81 3.33
N VAL A 7 -6.48 -1.63 2.18
CA VAL A 7 -5.13 -1.06 2.07
C VAL A 7 -5.23 0.45 1.93
N THR A 8 -4.48 1.17 2.76
CA THR A 8 -4.33 2.63 2.71
C THR A 8 -2.88 3.04 2.46
N LEU A 9 -2.69 4.20 1.83
CA LEU A 9 -1.42 4.92 1.77
C LEU A 9 -1.58 6.23 2.51
N THR A 10 -0.85 6.42 3.60
CA THR A 10 -0.86 7.69 4.35
C THR A 10 0.28 8.57 3.87
N VAL A 11 -0.04 9.79 3.41
CA VAL A 11 0.93 10.83 3.03
C VAL A 11 0.45 12.14 3.60
N ASP A 12 1.32 12.86 4.31
CA ASP A 12 1.00 14.18 4.89
C ASP A 12 -0.29 14.17 5.72
N GLU A 13 -0.41 13.19 6.63
CA GLU A 13 -1.60 12.99 7.49
C GLU A 13 -2.91 12.69 6.74
N HIS A 14 -2.86 12.47 5.43
CA HIS A 14 -4.01 12.10 4.62
C HIS A 14 -3.97 10.64 4.19
N ASP A 15 -5.09 9.94 4.37
CA ASP A 15 -5.25 8.53 4.00
C ASP A 15 -5.87 8.38 2.61
N TYR A 16 -5.13 7.78 1.69
CA TYR A 16 -5.58 7.42 0.36
C TYR A 16 -5.94 5.93 0.30
N ALA A 17 -7.06 5.58 -0.32
CA ALA A 17 -7.57 4.21 -0.42
C ALA A 17 -8.26 3.96 -1.77
N GLY A 18 -8.81 2.76 -1.97
CA GLY A 18 -9.57 2.41 -3.18
C GLY A 18 -8.70 1.91 -4.34
N TRP A 19 -7.53 1.34 -4.03
CA TRP A 19 -6.59 0.80 -5.00
C TRP A 19 -7.22 -0.31 -5.85
N LYS A 20 -6.97 -0.27 -7.16
CA LYS A 20 -7.32 -1.35 -8.09
C LYS A 20 -6.24 -2.42 -8.14
N SER A 21 -4.98 -2.04 -7.89
CA SER A 21 -3.84 -2.95 -7.78
C SER A 21 -2.97 -2.55 -6.58
N VAL A 22 -2.46 -3.56 -5.87
CA VAL A 22 -1.56 -3.42 -4.72
C VAL A 22 -0.45 -4.47 -4.84
N GLU A 23 0.79 -4.03 -4.84
CA GLU A 23 1.98 -4.89 -4.72
C GLU A 23 2.85 -4.42 -3.55
N ILE A 24 3.19 -5.32 -2.64
CA ILE A 24 4.08 -5.05 -1.49
C ILE A 24 5.15 -6.13 -1.48
N SER A 25 6.41 -5.73 -1.67
CA SER A 25 7.53 -6.63 -1.87
C SER A 25 8.56 -6.47 -0.74
N ALA A 26 8.76 -7.56 0.02
CA ALA A 26 9.80 -7.68 1.03
C ALA A 26 10.86 -8.69 0.57
N GLY A 27 12.03 -8.21 0.16
CA GLY A 27 13.16 -9.06 -0.21
C GLY A 27 14.18 -9.16 0.92
N ILE A 28 14.65 -10.37 1.24
CA ILE A 28 15.70 -10.60 2.25
C ILE A 28 17.01 -9.88 1.89
N GLU A 29 17.29 -9.78 0.59
CA GLU A 29 18.51 -9.18 0.05
C GLU A 29 18.40 -7.66 -0.16
N ARG A 30 17.21 -7.08 0.06
CA ARG A 30 16.93 -5.67 -0.20
C ARG A 30 17.01 -4.85 1.09
N GLN A 31 17.83 -3.80 1.06
CA GLN A 31 17.99 -2.85 2.18
C GLN A 31 16.72 -2.03 2.45
N ALA A 32 15.89 -1.80 1.42
CA ALA A 32 14.60 -1.12 1.54
C ALA A 32 13.47 -1.99 0.95
N ARG A 33 12.32 -1.98 1.63
CA ARG A 33 11.07 -2.58 1.12
C ARG A 33 10.51 -1.69 0.02
N SER A 34 9.78 -2.27 -0.93
CA SER A 34 9.08 -1.53 -1.99
C SER A 34 7.60 -1.82 -1.95
N PHE A 35 6.80 -0.84 -2.37
CA PHE A 35 5.38 -0.98 -2.57
C PHE A 35 4.95 -0.16 -3.78
N ASP A 36 3.95 -0.68 -4.49
CA ASP A 36 3.32 -0.05 -5.63
C ASP A 36 1.81 -0.15 -5.46
N VAL A 37 1.13 0.99 -5.52
CA VAL A 37 -0.34 1.08 -5.46
C VAL A 37 -0.83 1.89 -6.65
N SER A 38 -1.89 1.43 -7.30
CA SER A 38 -2.41 2.13 -8.48
C SER A 38 -3.93 2.15 -8.53
N ILE A 39 -4.42 3.26 -9.06
CA ILE A 39 -5.79 3.46 -9.55
C ILE A 39 -5.70 3.65 -11.07
N THR A 40 -6.72 3.24 -11.81
CA THR A 40 -6.88 3.55 -13.25
C THR A 40 -8.24 4.19 -13.44
#